data_AF-A0A522VMD3-F1
#
_entry.id   AF-A0A522VMD3-F1
#
_cell.length_a   1.000
_cell.length_b   1.000
_cell.length_c   1.000
_cell.angle_alpha   90.00
_cell.angle_beta   90.00
_cell.angle_gamma   90.00
#
_symmetry.space_group_name_H-M   'P 1'
#
loop_
_entity.id
_entity.type
_entity.pdbx_description
1 polymer ?
#
loop_
_entity_poly.entity_id
_entity_poly.type
_entity_poly.pdbx_seq_one_letter_code
_entity_poly.pdbx_strand_id
1 'polypeptide(L)'
;MGYPYTERLRGYRQEVDFCLELGEGPTLRRVREDIAVLALTPEEQAELVDIDAGAVEFVVSLDDVAPYLLQDDPAQPLSHWWWHLGKIRAGTYPADLLPPHLRAVYTELPQAA
;
A
#
# COMPACT_ATOMS: atom_id res chain seq x y z
N MET A 1 8.33 -14.06 -21.49
CA MET A 1 7.44 -12.90 -21.33
C MET A 1 8.13 -11.94 -20.38
N GLY A 2 8.48 -10.74 -20.83
CA GLY A 2 8.89 -9.68 -19.91
C GLY A 2 7.62 -9.04 -19.39
N TYR A 3 7.44 -8.99 -18.08
CA TYR A 3 6.34 -8.23 -17.51
C TYR A 3 6.55 -6.73 -17.81
N PRO A 4 5.50 -5.97 -18.13
CA PRO A 4 5.59 -4.59 -18.62
C PRO A 4 5.99 -3.56 -17.56
N TYR A 5 6.53 -3.99 -16.41
CA TYR A 5 6.82 -3.14 -15.28
C TYR A 5 8.08 -2.31 -15.50
N THR A 6 8.03 -1.05 -15.06
CA THR A 6 9.24 -0.25 -14.98
C THR A 6 10.21 -0.86 -13.97
N GLU A 7 11.52 -0.89 -14.30
CA GLU A 7 12.56 -1.45 -13.41
C GLU A 7 12.51 -0.84 -12.00
N ARG A 8 12.07 0.42 -11.89
CA ARG A 8 12.00 1.16 -10.62
C ARG A 8 10.85 0.71 -9.71
N LEU A 9 9.73 0.28 -10.27
CA LEU A 9 8.55 -0.16 -9.50
C LEU A 9 8.47 -1.67 -9.35
N ARG A 10 9.27 -2.43 -10.13
CA ARG A 10 9.30 -3.90 -10.09
C ARG A 10 9.41 -4.48 -8.68
N GLY A 11 10.28 -3.91 -7.84
CA GLY A 11 10.46 -4.39 -6.47
C GLY A 11 9.18 -4.25 -5.64
N TYR A 12 8.47 -3.14 -5.80
CA TYR A 12 7.22 -2.90 -5.08
C TYR A 12 6.10 -3.79 -5.61
N ARG A 13 6.00 -3.92 -6.94
CA ARG A 13 5.06 -4.82 -7.59
C ARG A 13 5.25 -6.26 -7.11
N GLN A 14 6.50 -6.73 -7.06
CA GLN A 14 6.79 -8.09 -6.61
C GLN A 14 6.40 -8.29 -5.14
N GLU A 15 6.65 -7.31 -4.29
CA GLU A 15 6.26 -7.37 -2.89
C GLU A 15 4.73 -7.48 -2.75
N VAL A 16 3.97 -6.66 -3.47
CA VAL A 16 2.50 -6.65 -3.40
C VAL A 16 1.92 -7.92 -4.01
N ASP A 17 2.30 -8.28 -5.24
CA ASP A 17 1.69 -9.39 -5.97
C ASP A 17 2.08 -10.77 -5.43
N PHE A 18 3.23 -10.92 -4.76
CA PHE A 18 3.70 -12.25 -4.32
C PHE A 18 3.85 -12.40 -2.82
N CYS A 19 4.31 -11.36 -2.10
CA CYS A 19 4.43 -11.44 -0.65
C CYS A 19 3.10 -11.10 0.01
N LEU A 20 2.51 -9.98 -0.39
CA LEU A 20 1.33 -9.44 0.29
C LEU A 20 0.09 -10.26 0.03
N GLU A 21 -0.03 -10.89 -1.15
CA GLU A 21 -1.05 -11.92 -1.42
C GLU A 21 -1.02 -13.07 -0.41
N LEU A 22 0.16 -13.38 0.16
CA LEU A 22 0.35 -14.40 1.19
C LEU A 22 0.25 -13.84 2.63
N GLY A 23 -0.14 -12.57 2.78
CA GLY A 23 -0.21 -11.89 4.08
C GLY A 23 1.15 -11.39 4.60
N GLU A 24 2.20 -11.40 3.78
CA GLU A 24 3.57 -11.02 4.17
C GLU A 24 4.04 -9.78 3.40
N GLY A 25 4.96 -8.99 3.97
CA GLY A 25 5.46 -7.78 3.31
C GLY A 25 6.72 -7.23 3.97
N PRO A 26 7.78 -8.05 4.10
CA PRO A 26 8.98 -7.69 4.85
C PRO A 26 9.69 -6.42 4.33
N THR A 27 9.51 -6.08 3.06
CA THR A 27 10.15 -4.92 2.42
C THR A 27 9.19 -3.84 1.96
N LEU A 28 7.87 -4.08 2.03
CA LEU A 28 6.80 -3.17 1.57
C LEU A 28 7.05 -1.70 1.95
N ARG A 29 7.23 -1.45 3.26
CA ARG A 29 7.41 -0.09 3.79
C ARG A 29 8.66 0.59 3.26
N ARG A 30 9.79 -0.14 3.27
CA ARG A 30 11.08 0.37 2.78
C ARG A 30 10.99 0.70 1.30
N VAL A 31 10.47 -0.21 0.48
CA VAL A 31 10.37 -0.02 -0.96
C VAL A 31 9.43 1.13 -1.30
N ARG A 32 8.31 1.28 -0.58
CA ARG A 32 7.38 2.38 -0.83
C ARG A 32 7.94 3.74 -0.43
N GLU A 33 8.73 3.78 0.65
CA GLU A 33 9.49 4.96 1.08
C GLU A 33 10.53 5.37 0.03
N ASP A 34 11.29 4.40 -0.51
CA ASP A 34 12.26 4.63 -1.58
C ASP A 34 11.56 5.20 -2.84
N ILE A 35 10.35 4.74 -3.16
CA ILE A 35 9.55 5.25 -4.28
C ILE A 35 9.01 6.66 -4.00
N ALA A 36 8.66 6.99 -2.76
CA ALA A 36 8.06 8.27 -2.39
C ALA A 36 8.98 9.48 -2.69
N VAL A 37 10.29 9.27 -2.77
CA VAL A 37 11.27 10.32 -3.12
C VAL A 37 11.59 10.39 -4.62
N LEU A 38 11.06 9.47 -5.44
CA LEU A 38 11.33 9.43 -6.87
C LEU A 38 10.49 10.45 -7.63
N ALA A 39 11.12 11.12 -8.60
CA ALA A 39 10.38 11.78 -9.68
C ALA A 39 9.94 10.71 -10.69
N LEU A 40 8.67 10.32 -10.61
CA LEU A 40 8.05 9.34 -11.50
C LEU A 40 7.54 10.01 -12.77
N THR A 41 7.62 9.29 -13.88
CA THR A 41 6.92 9.68 -15.11
C THR A 41 5.41 9.50 -14.93
N PRO A 42 4.56 10.10 -15.79
CA PRO A 42 3.12 9.85 -15.74
C PRO A 42 2.75 8.36 -15.88
N GLU A 43 3.52 7.59 -16.66
CA GLU A 43 3.33 6.15 -16.85
C GLU A 43 3.63 5.38 -15.56
N GLU A 44 4.75 5.68 -14.91
CA GLU A 44 5.11 5.08 -13.61
C GLU A 44 4.16 5.51 -12.50
N GLN A 45 3.68 6.75 -12.54
CA GLN A 45 2.70 7.22 -11.56
C GLN A 45 1.39 6.45 -11.68
N ALA A 46 0.96 6.11 -12.90
CA ALA A 46 -0.21 5.26 -13.13
C ALA A 46 0.05 3.82 -12.67
N GLU A 47 1.24 3.27 -12.94
CA GLU A 47 1.62 1.95 -12.45
C GLU A 47 1.65 1.89 -10.92
N LEU A 48 2.22 2.91 -10.26
CA LEU A 48 2.24 3.00 -8.80
C LEU A 48 0.84 3.06 -8.19
N VAL A 49 -0.10 3.76 -8.84
CA VAL A 49 -1.51 3.83 -8.41
C VAL A 49 -2.13 2.43 -8.37
N ASP A 50 -1.91 1.62 -9.39
CA ASP A 50 -2.40 0.24 -9.44
C ASP A 50 -1.76 -0.63 -8.35
N ILE A 51 -0.44 -0.46 -8.10
CA ILE A 51 0.25 -1.25 -7.07
C ILE A 51 -0.19 -0.84 -5.66
N ASP A 52 -0.29 0.45 -5.39
CA ASP A 52 -0.77 1.00 -4.11
C ASP A 52 -2.21 0.49 -3.83
N ALA A 53 -3.07 0.43 -4.85
CA ALA A 53 -4.44 -0.08 -4.73
C ALA A 53 -4.45 -1.56 -4.34
N GLY A 54 -3.66 -2.40 -5.01
CA GLY A 54 -3.51 -3.82 -4.65
C GLY A 54 -2.97 -4.00 -3.23
N ALA A 55 -2.04 -3.15 -2.80
CA ALA A 55 -1.50 -3.21 -1.45
C ALA A 55 -2.57 -3.00 -0.37
N VAL A 56 -3.43 -1.99 -0.56
CA VAL A 56 -4.55 -1.74 0.35
C VAL A 56 -5.59 -2.84 0.28
N GLU A 57 -5.93 -3.29 -0.93
CA GLU A 57 -6.91 -4.37 -1.15
C GLU A 57 -6.49 -5.63 -0.38
N PHE A 58 -5.26 -6.14 -0.58
CA PHE A 58 -4.79 -7.34 0.12
C PHE A 58 -4.76 -7.17 1.63
N VAL A 59 -4.26 -6.04 2.14
CA VAL A 59 -4.20 -5.77 3.59
C VAL A 59 -5.58 -5.83 4.23
N VAL A 60 -6.62 -5.43 3.49
CA VAL A 60 -7.96 -5.37 4.02
C VAL A 60 -8.76 -6.65 3.77
N SER A 61 -8.59 -7.29 2.61
CA SER A 61 -9.38 -8.45 2.19
C SER A 61 -8.84 -9.76 2.77
N LEU A 62 -7.54 -9.83 3.10
CA LEU A 62 -6.95 -11.05 3.65
C LEU A 62 -7.31 -11.22 5.12
N ASP A 63 -7.74 -12.42 5.47
CA ASP A 63 -8.01 -12.79 6.86
C ASP A 63 -6.72 -12.79 7.69
N ASP A 64 -5.68 -13.43 7.16
CA ASP A 64 -4.38 -13.59 7.82
C ASP A 64 -3.34 -12.66 7.18
N VAL A 65 -2.98 -11.61 7.90
CA VAL A 65 -1.91 -10.67 7.52
C VAL A 65 -0.95 -10.62 8.69
N ALA A 66 0.34 -10.73 8.40
CA ALA A 66 1.38 -10.77 9.41
C ALA A 66 1.26 -9.57 10.37
N PRO A 67 1.25 -9.77 11.70
CA PRO A 67 0.97 -8.70 12.67
C PRO A 67 1.90 -7.49 12.57
N TYR A 68 3.15 -7.69 12.13
CA TYR A 68 4.11 -6.60 11.97
C TYR A 68 3.70 -5.60 10.86
N LEU A 69 2.97 -6.04 9.84
CA LEU A 69 2.45 -5.15 8.80
C LEU A 69 1.37 -4.22 9.34
N LEU A 70 0.54 -4.72 10.26
CA LEU A 70 -0.55 -3.98 10.88
C LEU A 70 -0.10 -3.12 12.07
N GLN A 71 1.17 -3.22 12.48
CA GLN A 71 1.72 -2.39 13.54
C GLN A 71 2.05 -0.99 13.01
N ASP A 72 1.18 -0.02 13.27
CA ASP A 72 1.40 1.36 12.85
C ASP A 72 2.61 2.00 13.54
N ASP A 73 3.30 2.90 12.85
CA ASP A 73 4.38 3.70 13.43
C ASP A 73 3.93 5.17 13.65
N PRO A 74 3.67 5.60 14.90
CA PRO A 74 3.23 6.97 15.18
C PRO A 74 4.33 8.02 14.96
N ALA A 75 5.59 7.63 14.82
CA ALA A 75 6.68 8.56 14.47
C ALA A 75 6.64 8.96 12.99
N GLN A 76 5.94 8.20 12.14
CA GLN A 76 5.83 8.45 10.71
C GLN A 76 4.65 9.38 10.41
N PRO A 77 4.81 10.33 9.49
CA PRO A 77 3.73 11.24 9.13
C PRO A 77 2.56 10.46 8.54
N LEU A 78 1.34 10.93 8.78
CA LEU A 78 0.15 10.27 8.24
C LEU A 78 0.21 10.21 6.71
N SER A 79 0.72 11.24 6.02
CA SER A 79 0.90 11.21 4.55
C SER A 79 1.64 9.98 4.01
N HIS A 80 2.43 9.29 4.84
CA HIS A 80 3.04 8.01 4.50
C HIS A 80 2.14 6.85 4.96
N TRP A 81 0.99 6.71 4.32
CA TRP A 81 -0.06 5.76 4.68
C TRP A 81 0.43 4.30 4.80
N TRP A 82 1.50 3.91 4.10
CA TRP A 82 2.11 2.57 4.16
C TRP A 82 2.72 2.23 5.53
N TRP A 83 2.93 3.21 6.40
CA TRP A 83 3.29 3.00 7.81
C TRP A 83 2.09 2.83 8.74
N HIS A 84 0.87 3.01 8.23
CA HIS A 84 -0.38 3.04 8.99
C HIS A 84 -1.42 2.02 8.49
N LEU A 85 -0.96 0.87 8.00
CA LEU A 85 -1.81 -0.19 7.45
C LEU A 85 -2.78 -0.78 8.48
N GLY A 86 -2.42 -0.78 9.77
CA GLY A 86 -3.31 -1.21 10.85
C GLY A 86 -4.53 -0.31 10.95
N LYS A 87 -4.32 1.01 10.93
CA LYS A 87 -5.42 1.98 10.89
C LYS A 87 -6.28 1.84 9.64
N ILE A 88 -5.66 1.59 8.48
CA ILE A 88 -6.38 1.38 7.21
C ILE A 88 -7.26 0.15 7.31
N ARG A 89 -6.72 -0.99 7.76
CA ARG A 89 -7.51 -2.22 7.96
C ARG A 89 -8.63 -2.03 8.98
N ALA A 90 -8.39 -1.24 10.04
CA ALA A 90 -9.37 -0.97 11.08
C ALA A 90 -10.43 0.09 10.69
N GLY A 91 -10.33 0.72 9.52
CA GLY A 91 -11.23 1.81 9.15
C GLY A 91 -11.07 3.08 10.01
N THR A 92 -9.92 3.29 10.64
CA THR A 92 -9.65 4.45 11.52
C THR A 92 -8.64 5.44 10.93
N TYR A 93 -8.13 5.17 9.73
CA TYR A 93 -7.23 6.06 9.02
C TYR A 93 -8.01 7.25 8.40
N PRO A 94 -7.52 8.51 8.50
CA PRO A 94 -8.21 9.66 7.89
C PRO A 94 -8.24 9.57 6.36
N ALA A 95 -9.43 9.38 5.79
CA ALA A 95 -9.60 9.17 4.35
C ALA A 95 -9.10 10.36 3.49
N ASP A 96 -9.17 11.59 4.02
CA ASP A 96 -8.68 12.80 3.35
C ASP A 96 -7.15 12.79 3.14
N LEU A 97 -6.42 12.04 3.98
CA LEU A 97 -4.96 11.88 3.88
C LEU A 97 -4.54 10.72 2.97
N LEU A 98 -5.48 9.87 2.53
CA LEU A 98 -5.19 8.89 1.50
C LEU A 98 -5.09 9.56 0.12
N PRO A 99 -4.20 9.08 -0.76
CA PRO A 99 -4.24 9.37 -2.17
C PRO A 99 -5.64 9.13 -2.76
N PRO A 100 -6.11 9.96 -3.72
CA PRO A 100 -7.48 9.87 -4.24
C PRO A 100 -7.89 8.47 -4.75
N HIS A 101 -6.96 7.72 -5.33
CA HIS A 101 -7.21 6.36 -5.83
C HIS A 101 -7.45 5.35 -4.69
N LEU A 102 -6.76 5.50 -3.55
CA LEU A 102 -6.94 4.63 -2.38
C LEU A 102 -8.19 4.95 -1.57
N ARG A 103 -8.68 6.20 -1.65
CA ARG A 103 -9.93 6.58 -0.98
C ARG A 103 -11.10 5.73 -1.45
N ALA A 104 -11.17 5.43 -2.75
CA ALA A 104 -12.24 4.62 -3.32
C ALA A 104 -12.28 3.22 -2.66
N VAL A 105 -11.13 2.54 -2.64
CA VAL A 105 -10.97 1.22 -2.00
C VAL A 105 -11.30 1.30 -0.50
N TYR A 106 -10.82 2.34 0.18
CA TYR A 106 -11.02 2.54 1.61
C TYR A 106 -12.48 2.82 2.00
N THR A 107 -13.23 3.57 1.18
CA THR A 107 -14.64 3.89 1.45
C THR A 107 -15.60 2.72 1.27
N GLU A 108 -15.19 1.68 0.53
CA GLU A 108 -15.97 0.45 0.38
C GLU A 108 -15.86 -0.47 1.60
N LEU A 109 -14.93 -0.19 2.51
CA LEU A 109 -14.76 -0.95 3.73
C LEU A 109 -15.87 -0.65 4.73
N PRO A 110 -16.41 -1.67 5.44
CA PRO A 110 -17.33 -1.44 6.53
C PRO A 110 -16.61 -0.62 7.60
N GLN A 111 -16.91 0.67 7.66
CA GLN A 111 -16.35 1.57 8.65
C GLN A 111 -16.84 1.12 10.03
N ALA A 112 -15.92 0.94 10.97
CA ALA A 112 -16.29 0.70 12.37
C ALA A 112 -17.04 1.95 12.87
N ALA A 113 -18.34 1.79 13.11
CA ALA A 113 -19.24 2.83 13.61
C ALA A 113 -18.98 3.17 15.08
#